data_AF-A0A935W485-F1
#
_entry.id   AF-A0A935W485-F1
#
_cell.length_a   1.000
_cell.length_b   1.000
_cell.length_c   1.000
_cell.angle_alpha   90.00
_cell.angle_beta   90.00
_cell.angle_gamma   90.00
#
_symmetry.space_group_name_H-M   'P 1'
#
loop_
_entity.id
_entity.type
_entity.pdbx_description
1 polymer ?
#
loop_
_entity_poly.entity_id
_entity_poly.type
_entity_poly.pdbx_seq_one_letter_code
_entity_poly.pdbx_strand_id
1 'polypeptide(L)'
;MRAINLLLAGLLMLAWGATASAEKSRDAVNGVIPACGWTTKVARPNDDLMYTLQEKKRRGCIIEVKALHPTQSAVGMLAAACKSARVSSEAAAGNLQDYLLKDNRWVPVVRGPGGVFYLTDHHHLAVAVWNATIEDQDKKVYAYLLDDWSALKESVFWERMKNAHRAWLFNRAGQSIPPSALPNEVGKLQDDPLRTLSAWVRENCGYVKCDPPGAAKSDDGQSCADRSCEEKFGSKKLPCANAYFIEFAWGAFLGSDEAAIPEVKAALDAACSQQNPMNQQCLDTQYDKLLKVLPAAMQATAALEAKTWVEGKASDQTAGKGKKGSTTTSVGHNPKVQQPLLPPKCSIGDAQ
;
A
#
# COMPACT_ATOMS: atom_id res chain seq x y z
N MET A 1 4.18 -97.63 -20.73
CA MET A 1 4.83 -96.30 -20.81
C MET A 1 3.91 -95.36 -21.56
N ARG A 2 3.56 -94.24 -20.89
CA ARG A 2 3.05 -92.96 -21.39
C ARG A 2 1.64 -92.93 -22.01
N ALA A 3 0.67 -92.60 -21.15
CA ALA A 3 -0.64 -92.12 -21.49
C ALA A 3 -0.63 -90.64 -21.88
N ILE A 4 -1.54 -90.33 -22.79
CA ILE A 4 -1.89 -89.04 -23.40
C ILE A 4 -2.54 -88.13 -22.35
N ASN A 5 -2.17 -86.86 -22.29
CA ASN A 5 -2.90 -85.84 -21.53
C ASN A 5 -3.39 -84.71 -22.42
N LEU A 6 -4.68 -84.44 -22.26
CA LEU A 6 -5.49 -83.42 -22.90
C LEU A 6 -5.19 -82.00 -22.38
N LEU A 7 -5.54 -81.05 -23.25
CA LEU A 7 -5.68 -79.61 -23.04
C LEU A 7 -6.37 -79.21 -21.73
N LEU A 8 -5.87 -78.14 -21.10
CA LEU A 8 -6.72 -77.06 -20.60
C LEU A 8 -5.95 -75.73 -20.66
N ALA A 9 -6.47 -74.80 -21.44
CA ALA A 9 -6.01 -73.42 -21.53
C ALA A 9 -6.40 -72.68 -20.24
N GLY A 10 -5.40 -72.28 -19.46
CA GLY A 10 -5.56 -71.35 -18.33
C GLY A 10 -5.04 -69.98 -18.74
N LEU A 11 -5.94 -69.05 -19.02
CA LEU A 11 -5.63 -67.63 -19.16
C LEU A 11 -5.34 -67.07 -17.75
N LEU A 12 -4.06 -66.88 -17.39
CA LEU A 12 -3.68 -66.14 -16.19
C LEU A 12 -3.46 -64.68 -16.58
N MET A 13 -4.46 -63.84 -16.37
CA MET A 13 -4.30 -62.38 -16.35
C MET A 13 -3.47 -62.02 -15.10
N LEU A 14 -2.18 -61.80 -15.27
CA LEU A 14 -1.37 -61.13 -14.26
C LEU A 14 -1.79 -59.65 -14.23
N ALA A 15 -2.71 -59.32 -13.31
CA ALA A 15 -2.92 -57.94 -12.91
C ALA A 15 -1.65 -57.45 -12.22
N TRP A 16 -0.88 -56.58 -12.87
CA TRP A 16 0.08 -55.74 -12.18
C TRP A 16 -0.68 -54.78 -11.27
N GLY A 17 -0.80 -55.17 -10.00
CA GLY A 17 -1.08 -54.23 -8.93
C GLY A 17 0.12 -53.32 -8.77
N ALA A 18 0.15 -52.21 -9.50
CA ALA A 18 1.00 -51.08 -9.14
C ALA A 18 0.48 -50.56 -7.80
N THR A 19 1.09 -50.98 -6.69
CA THR A 19 0.99 -50.24 -5.44
C THR A 19 1.70 -48.92 -5.66
N ALA A 20 0.96 -47.92 -6.13
CA ALA A 20 1.38 -46.54 -6.09
C ALA A 20 1.57 -46.18 -4.63
N SER A 21 2.79 -46.35 -4.13
CA SER A 21 3.21 -45.74 -2.89
C SER A 21 3.11 -44.25 -3.15
N ALA A 22 2.07 -43.63 -2.59
CA ALA A 22 1.88 -42.20 -2.64
C ALA A 22 3.06 -41.57 -1.87
N GLU A 23 4.15 -41.29 -2.59
CA GLU A 23 5.09 -40.28 -2.16
C GLU A 23 4.29 -39.00 -2.00
N LYS A 24 4.07 -38.65 -0.74
CA LYS A 24 3.44 -37.41 -0.33
C LYS A 24 4.41 -36.30 -0.74
N SER A 25 4.29 -35.87 -1.99
CA SER A 25 5.15 -34.83 -2.53
C SER A 25 4.96 -33.58 -1.66
N ARG A 26 6.07 -32.97 -1.29
CA ARG A 26 6.12 -31.76 -0.48
C ARG A 26 5.73 -30.51 -1.31
N ASP A 27 4.80 -30.64 -2.25
CA ASP A 27 4.46 -29.60 -3.23
C ASP A 27 3.13 -28.88 -2.95
N ALA A 28 2.47 -29.15 -1.83
CA ALA A 28 1.18 -28.52 -1.48
C ALA A 28 1.27 -27.01 -1.12
N VAL A 29 2.42 -26.35 -1.32
CA VAL A 29 2.66 -24.91 -1.04
C VAL A 29 2.78 -24.06 -2.32
N ASN A 30 2.70 -24.65 -3.52
CA ASN A 30 2.83 -23.93 -4.80
C ASN A 30 1.52 -23.86 -5.61
N GLY A 31 0.42 -23.49 -4.96
CA GLY A 31 -0.81 -23.16 -5.69
C GLY A 31 -0.64 -21.84 -6.45
N VAL A 32 -0.83 -21.86 -7.76
CA VAL A 32 -0.91 -20.64 -8.59
C VAL A 32 -1.96 -19.71 -7.97
N ILE A 33 -1.55 -18.50 -7.57
CA ILE A 33 -2.47 -17.51 -7.01
C ILE A 33 -3.49 -17.15 -8.11
N PRO A 34 -4.80 -17.34 -7.89
CA PRO A 34 -5.80 -17.17 -8.95
C PRO A 34 -6.05 -15.69 -9.27
N ALA A 35 -6.66 -15.40 -10.41
CA ALA A 35 -7.15 -14.05 -10.71
C ALA A 35 -8.25 -13.63 -9.71
N CYS A 36 -8.35 -12.35 -9.39
CA CYS A 36 -9.41 -11.83 -8.54
C CYS A 36 -10.77 -12.00 -9.22
N GLY A 37 -11.76 -12.52 -8.50
CA GLY A 37 -13.11 -12.74 -9.01
C GLY A 37 -14.06 -13.16 -7.88
N TRP A 38 -15.29 -13.54 -8.20
CA TRP A 38 -16.33 -13.88 -7.20
C TRP A 38 -15.93 -14.97 -6.20
N THR A 39 -15.04 -15.88 -6.61
CA THR A 39 -14.54 -16.98 -5.78
C THR A 39 -13.41 -16.56 -4.83
N THR A 40 -12.81 -15.37 -5.00
CA THR A 40 -11.80 -14.85 -4.07
C THR A 40 -12.44 -14.67 -2.70
N LYS A 41 -11.80 -15.24 -1.67
CA LYS A 41 -12.33 -15.26 -0.31
C LYS A 41 -11.73 -14.11 0.49
N VAL A 42 -12.52 -13.61 1.44
CA VAL A 42 -12.03 -12.68 2.46
C VAL A 42 -10.88 -13.32 3.25
N ALA A 43 -9.77 -12.60 3.36
CA ALA A 43 -8.60 -12.93 4.15
C ALA A 43 -8.90 -12.77 5.63
N ARG A 44 -8.28 -13.62 6.48
CA ARG A 44 -8.52 -13.60 7.92
C ARG A 44 -7.27 -13.12 8.65
N PRO A 45 -7.34 -12.03 9.42
CA PRO A 45 -6.23 -11.65 10.27
C PRO A 45 -6.05 -12.66 11.41
N ASN A 46 -4.85 -12.72 11.98
CA ASN A 46 -4.58 -13.43 13.24
C ASN A 46 -5.09 -12.61 14.45
N ASP A 47 -4.81 -13.10 15.67
CA ASP A 47 -5.23 -12.45 16.91
C ASP A 47 -4.64 -11.04 17.12
N ASP A 48 -3.51 -10.73 16.46
CA ASP A 48 -2.87 -9.41 16.44
C ASP A 48 -3.41 -8.48 15.35
N LEU A 49 -4.52 -8.86 14.70
CA LEU A 49 -5.12 -8.14 13.56
C LEU A 49 -4.23 -8.09 12.31
N MET A 50 -3.26 -9.00 12.19
CA MET A 50 -2.29 -9.07 11.10
C MET A 50 -2.67 -10.08 10.02
N TYR A 51 -2.56 -9.67 8.76
CA TYR A 51 -2.71 -10.55 7.59
C TYR A 51 -1.35 -11.13 7.20
N THR A 52 -1.08 -12.36 7.62
CA THR A 52 0.21 -13.02 7.35
C THR A 52 0.41 -13.26 5.86
N LEU A 53 1.66 -13.32 5.40
CA LEU A 53 2.00 -13.72 4.03
C LEU A 53 1.36 -15.07 3.65
N GLN A 54 1.31 -16.02 4.59
CA GLN A 54 0.68 -17.31 4.36
C GLN A 54 -0.82 -17.17 4.06
N GLU A 55 -1.54 -16.34 4.80
CA GLU A 55 -2.97 -16.10 4.55
C GLU A 55 -3.18 -15.34 3.24
N LYS A 56 -2.35 -14.32 2.97
CA LYS A 56 -2.35 -13.57 1.70
C LYS A 56 -2.15 -14.51 0.50
N LYS A 57 -1.15 -15.40 0.55
CA LYS A 57 -0.93 -16.42 -0.50
C LYS A 57 -2.07 -17.42 -0.60
N ARG A 58 -2.68 -17.83 0.52
CA ARG A 58 -3.75 -18.83 0.56
C ARG A 58 -5.07 -18.33 -0.03
N ARG A 59 -5.43 -17.07 0.22
CA ARG A 59 -6.76 -16.53 -0.11
C ARG A 59 -6.75 -15.34 -1.06
N GLY A 60 -5.58 -14.78 -1.29
CA GLY A 60 -5.41 -13.65 -2.18
C GLY A 60 -5.53 -14.04 -3.64
N CYS A 61 -5.32 -13.05 -4.48
CA CYS A 61 -5.54 -13.15 -5.91
C CYS A 61 -4.63 -12.18 -6.67
N ILE A 62 -4.56 -12.33 -7.99
CA ILE A 62 -3.86 -11.41 -8.89
C ILE A 62 -4.89 -10.52 -9.59
N ILE A 63 -4.63 -9.21 -9.65
CA ILE A 63 -5.48 -8.24 -10.34
C ILE A 63 -4.65 -7.32 -11.22
N GLU A 64 -5.16 -7.03 -12.41
CA GLU A 64 -4.59 -5.99 -13.27
C GLU A 64 -4.78 -4.62 -12.61
N VAL A 65 -3.75 -3.79 -12.61
CA VAL A 65 -3.79 -2.50 -11.91
C VAL A 65 -4.90 -1.60 -12.45
N LYS A 66 -5.22 -1.69 -13.74
CA LYS A 66 -6.33 -0.96 -14.37
C LYS A 66 -7.73 -1.35 -13.87
N ALA A 67 -7.87 -2.52 -13.24
CA ALA A 67 -9.15 -2.98 -12.69
C ALA A 67 -9.36 -2.54 -11.23
N LEU A 68 -8.38 -1.87 -10.62
CA LEU A 68 -8.48 -1.33 -9.27
C LEU A 68 -9.11 0.05 -9.27
N HIS A 69 -10.10 0.24 -8.38
CA HIS A 69 -10.71 1.53 -8.11
C HIS A 69 -10.05 2.17 -6.87
N PRO A 70 -9.34 3.30 -7.00
CA PRO A 70 -8.76 3.99 -5.87
C PRO A 70 -9.79 4.46 -4.84
N THR A 71 -9.39 4.48 -3.57
CA THR A 71 -10.20 5.02 -2.46
C THR A 71 -9.63 6.32 -1.89
N GLN A 72 -8.70 6.94 -2.61
CA GLN A 72 -8.17 8.28 -2.35
C GLN A 72 -8.09 9.07 -3.66
N SER A 73 -8.04 10.40 -3.56
CA SER A 73 -8.03 11.28 -4.73
C SER A 73 -6.64 11.49 -5.35
N ALA A 74 -5.59 11.40 -4.53
CA ALA A 74 -4.24 11.77 -4.92
C ALA A 74 -3.17 10.92 -4.23
N VAL A 75 -1.98 10.85 -4.82
CA VAL A 75 -0.74 10.31 -4.24
C VAL A 75 0.36 11.36 -4.37
N GLY A 76 1.50 11.16 -3.72
CA GLY A 76 2.72 11.90 -4.07
C GLY A 76 3.38 11.22 -5.27
N MET A 77 3.32 11.83 -6.45
CA MET A 77 3.79 11.22 -7.70
C MET A 77 5.31 11.00 -7.70
N LEU A 78 6.08 11.90 -7.09
CA LEU A 78 7.52 11.73 -6.94
C LEU A 78 7.87 10.46 -6.13
N ALA A 79 7.16 10.20 -5.02
CA ALA A 79 7.33 8.97 -4.26
C ALA A 79 6.89 7.70 -5.04
N ALA A 80 5.86 7.83 -5.88
CA ALA A 80 5.43 6.74 -6.77
C ALA A 80 6.44 6.47 -7.90
N ALA A 81 7.11 7.51 -8.41
CA ALA A 81 8.13 7.41 -9.45
C ALA A 81 9.37 6.63 -9.01
N CYS A 82 9.84 6.85 -7.77
CA CYS A 82 10.91 6.04 -7.19
C CYS A 82 10.57 4.55 -7.15
N LYS A 83 9.34 4.23 -6.72
CA LYS A 83 8.86 2.83 -6.72
C LYS A 83 8.72 2.30 -8.15
N SER A 84 8.29 3.12 -9.11
CA SER A 84 8.16 2.75 -10.52
C SER A 84 9.50 2.36 -11.15
N ALA A 85 10.55 3.15 -10.88
CA ALA A 85 11.91 2.87 -11.28
C ALA A 85 12.38 1.51 -10.71
N ARG A 86 12.11 1.26 -9.42
CA ARG A 86 12.44 -0.02 -8.79
C ARG A 86 11.68 -1.21 -9.39
N VAL A 87 10.38 -1.08 -9.64
CA VAL A 87 9.58 -2.13 -10.30
C VAL A 87 10.16 -2.43 -11.69
N SER A 88 10.50 -1.40 -12.46
CA SER A 88 11.11 -1.54 -13.79
C SER A 88 12.46 -2.25 -13.73
N SER A 89 13.31 -1.89 -12.76
CA SER A 89 14.60 -2.54 -12.52
C SER A 89 14.47 -4.02 -12.19
N GLU A 90 13.53 -4.37 -11.32
CA GLU A 90 13.33 -5.75 -10.89
C GLU A 90 12.78 -6.59 -12.04
N ALA A 91 11.95 -6.00 -12.90
CA ALA A 91 11.51 -6.64 -14.14
C ALA A 91 12.65 -6.88 -15.13
N ALA A 92 13.50 -5.87 -15.37
CA ALA A 92 14.68 -6.02 -16.21
C ALA A 92 15.64 -7.11 -15.69
N ALA A 93 15.70 -7.29 -14.36
CA ALA A 93 16.49 -8.34 -13.71
C ALA A 93 15.79 -9.72 -13.68
N GLY A 94 14.57 -9.87 -14.22
CA GLY A 94 13.80 -11.12 -14.19
C GLY A 94 13.16 -11.44 -12.83
N ASN A 95 13.18 -10.50 -11.89
CA ASN A 95 12.75 -10.66 -10.49
C ASN A 95 11.39 -10.00 -10.19
N LEU A 96 10.67 -9.49 -11.19
CA LEU A 96 9.40 -8.74 -10.98
C LEU A 96 8.42 -9.51 -10.09
N GLN A 97 8.22 -10.80 -10.37
CA GLN A 97 7.27 -11.63 -9.64
C GLN A 97 7.69 -11.79 -8.18
N ASP A 98 8.95 -12.17 -7.93
CA ASP A 98 9.50 -12.34 -6.60
C ASP A 98 9.49 -11.04 -5.81
N TYR A 99 9.78 -9.92 -6.49
CA TYR A 99 9.66 -8.59 -5.92
C TYR A 99 8.23 -8.33 -5.46
N LEU A 100 7.22 -8.46 -6.34
CA LEU A 100 5.82 -8.17 -6.02
C LEU A 100 5.18 -9.16 -5.02
N LEU A 101 5.72 -10.38 -4.89
CA LEU A 101 5.24 -11.40 -3.95
C LEU A 101 5.63 -11.15 -2.48
N LYS A 102 6.55 -10.22 -2.21
CA LYS A 102 6.98 -9.89 -0.83
C LYS A 102 5.79 -9.36 -0.01
N ASP A 103 5.76 -9.70 1.27
CA ASP A 103 4.61 -9.50 2.17
C ASP A 103 4.10 -8.04 2.23
N ASN A 104 5.02 -7.08 2.20
CA ASN A 104 4.77 -5.64 2.24
C ASN A 104 4.31 -5.02 0.90
N ARG A 105 4.09 -5.83 -0.15
CA ARG A 105 3.65 -5.39 -1.49
C ARG A 105 2.30 -5.96 -1.90
N TRP A 106 1.70 -6.79 -1.07
CA TRP A 106 0.32 -7.23 -1.27
C TRP A 106 -0.63 -6.07 -1.00
N VAL A 107 -1.53 -5.80 -1.94
CA VAL A 107 -2.47 -4.70 -1.83
C VAL A 107 -3.78 -5.15 -1.16
N PRO A 108 -4.24 -4.47 -0.10
CA PRO A 108 -5.55 -4.74 0.49
C PRO A 108 -6.65 -4.14 -0.37
N VAL A 109 -7.70 -4.93 -0.61
CA VAL A 109 -8.86 -4.50 -1.39
C VAL A 109 -10.17 -4.81 -0.67
N VAL A 110 -11.22 -4.07 -1.00
CA VAL A 110 -12.62 -4.39 -0.66
C VAL A 110 -13.38 -4.67 -1.94
N ARG A 111 -14.19 -5.73 -1.97
CA ARG A 111 -15.12 -5.96 -3.07
C ARG A 111 -16.40 -5.18 -2.79
N GLY A 112 -16.64 -4.14 -3.56
CA GLY A 112 -17.81 -3.28 -3.45
C GLY A 112 -18.94 -3.66 -4.42
N PRO A 113 -20.00 -2.84 -4.50
CA PRO A 113 -21.17 -3.08 -5.33
C PRO A 113 -20.82 -3.45 -6.77
N GLY A 114 -21.53 -4.43 -7.33
CA GLY A 114 -21.25 -4.92 -8.69
C GLY A 114 -19.97 -5.76 -8.83
N GLY A 115 -19.29 -6.08 -7.72
CA GLY A 115 -18.07 -6.90 -7.73
C GLY A 115 -16.78 -6.09 -7.98
N VAL A 116 -16.86 -4.77 -7.93
CA VAL A 116 -15.73 -3.85 -8.14
C VAL A 116 -14.71 -3.97 -7.01
N PHE A 117 -13.42 -4.02 -7.33
CA PHE A 117 -12.33 -4.07 -6.34
C PHE A 117 -11.79 -2.67 -6.03
N TYR A 118 -12.02 -2.22 -4.80
CA TYR A 118 -11.57 -0.94 -4.27
C TYR A 118 -10.25 -1.09 -3.53
N LEU A 119 -9.21 -0.40 -3.99
CA LEU A 119 -7.87 -0.39 -3.40
C LEU A 119 -7.85 0.48 -2.14
N THR A 120 -7.60 -0.12 -0.96
CA THR A 120 -7.70 0.62 0.32
C THR A 120 -6.36 1.10 0.88
N ASP A 121 -5.24 0.53 0.44
CA ASP A 121 -3.89 0.94 0.80
C ASP A 121 -2.92 0.58 -0.33
N HIS A 122 -1.68 1.07 -0.26
CA HIS A 122 -0.62 0.88 -1.26
C HIS A 122 -0.91 1.54 -2.62
N HIS A 123 -1.63 2.66 -2.66
CA HIS A 123 -1.88 3.41 -3.90
C HIS A 123 -0.60 3.82 -4.62
N HIS A 124 0.47 4.21 -3.90
CA HIS A 124 1.76 4.48 -4.52
C HIS A 124 2.39 3.27 -5.21
N LEU A 125 2.21 2.05 -4.68
CA LEU A 125 2.69 0.83 -5.35
C LEU A 125 1.85 0.54 -6.60
N ALA A 126 0.52 0.70 -6.53
CA ALA A 126 -0.33 0.53 -7.69
C ALA A 126 0.03 1.54 -8.80
N VAL A 127 0.24 2.81 -8.46
CA VAL A 127 0.71 3.85 -9.40
C VAL A 127 2.11 3.53 -9.94
N ALA A 128 3.00 2.97 -9.11
CA ALA A 128 4.32 2.54 -9.55
C ALA A 128 4.24 1.41 -10.59
N VAL A 129 3.42 0.39 -10.36
CA VAL A 129 3.23 -0.71 -11.33
C VAL A 129 2.53 -0.20 -12.61
N TRP A 130 1.58 0.73 -12.49
CA TRP A 130 0.94 1.36 -13.65
C TRP A 130 1.94 2.06 -14.59
N ASN A 131 2.90 2.77 -14.01
CA ASN A 131 3.88 3.59 -14.73
C ASN A 131 5.23 2.89 -14.98
N ALA A 132 5.40 1.66 -14.52
CA ALA A 132 6.64 0.92 -14.72
C ALA A 132 6.84 0.59 -16.21
N THR A 133 8.11 0.58 -16.63
CA THR A 133 8.54 0.20 -17.97
C THR A 133 8.54 -1.33 -18.08
N ILE A 134 7.34 -1.90 -18.05
CA ILE A 134 7.06 -3.34 -18.16
C ILE A 134 5.90 -3.56 -19.13
N GLU A 135 5.78 -4.77 -19.67
CA GLU A 135 4.69 -5.13 -20.58
C GLU A 135 3.32 -4.96 -19.90
N ASP A 136 2.31 -4.54 -20.66
CA ASP A 136 0.97 -4.27 -20.10
C ASP A 136 0.34 -5.49 -19.44
N GLN A 137 0.66 -6.69 -19.93
CA GLN A 137 0.21 -7.95 -19.33
C GLN A 137 0.81 -8.22 -17.94
N ASP A 138 1.92 -7.56 -17.60
CA ASP A 138 2.64 -7.69 -16.33
C ASP A 138 2.30 -6.56 -15.33
N LYS A 139 1.48 -5.58 -15.74
CA LYS A 139 0.94 -4.52 -14.87
C LYS A 139 -0.16 -5.05 -13.95
N LYS A 140 0.23 -5.99 -13.08
CA LYS A 140 -0.60 -6.71 -12.12
C LYS A 140 -0.02 -6.57 -10.72
N VAL A 141 -0.89 -6.69 -9.72
CA VAL A 141 -0.51 -6.74 -8.30
C VAL A 141 -1.14 -7.94 -7.63
N TYR A 142 -0.52 -8.38 -6.54
CA TYR A 142 -1.08 -9.38 -5.64
C TYR A 142 -1.99 -8.68 -4.62
N ALA A 143 -3.23 -9.12 -4.54
CA ALA A 143 -4.25 -8.53 -3.69
C ALA A 143 -4.78 -9.53 -2.66
N TYR A 144 -5.25 -9.02 -1.53
CA TYR A 144 -6.02 -9.80 -0.55
C TYR A 144 -7.27 -9.03 -0.16
N LEU A 145 -8.38 -9.78 -0.06
CA LEU A 145 -9.69 -9.21 0.18
C LEU A 145 -9.90 -9.00 1.69
N LEU A 146 -10.08 -7.74 2.10
CA LEU A 146 -10.38 -7.37 3.48
C LEU A 146 -11.84 -7.65 3.84
N ASP A 147 -12.75 -7.34 2.91
CA ASP A 147 -14.19 -7.42 3.09
C ASP A 147 -14.87 -7.65 1.74
N ASP A 148 -15.98 -8.40 1.76
CA ASP A 148 -16.90 -8.49 0.63
C ASP A 148 -18.21 -7.78 0.96
N TRP A 149 -18.41 -6.61 0.35
CA TRP A 149 -19.58 -5.76 0.47
C TRP A 149 -20.29 -5.62 -0.88
N SER A 150 -20.13 -6.58 -1.78
CA SER A 150 -20.69 -6.55 -3.13
C SER A 150 -22.22 -6.54 -3.20
N ALA A 151 -22.88 -7.02 -2.16
CA ALA A 151 -24.34 -7.02 -2.04
C ALA A 151 -24.92 -5.72 -1.45
N LEU A 152 -24.08 -4.76 -1.03
CA LEU A 152 -24.57 -3.49 -0.48
C LEU A 152 -25.04 -2.54 -1.60
N LYS A 153 -26.00 -1.67 -1.27
CA LYS A 153 -26.30 -0.48 -2.07
C LYS A 153 -25.12 0.50 -1.97
N GLU A 154 -24.85 1.28 -3.02
CA GLU A 154 -23.70 2.19 -3.07
C GLU A 154 -23.61 3.16 -1.88
N SER A 155 -24.73 3.76 -1.47
CA SER A 155 -24.75 4.67 -0.32
C SER A 155 -24.31 4.00 0.99
N VAL A 156 -24.79 2.77 1.23
CA VAL A 156 -24.44 1.97 2.41
C VAL A 156 -22.99 1.49 2.33
N PHE A 157 -22.52 1.13 1.13
CA PHE A 157 -21.13 0.77 0.88
C PHE A 157 -20.18 1.92 1.25
N TRP A 158 -20.43 3.13 0.77
CA TRP A 158 -19.55 4.27 1.04
C TRP A 158 -19.60 4.75 2.48
N GLU A 159 -20.76 4.70 3.14
CA GLU A 159 -20.86 4.92 4.59
C GLU A 159 -19.99 3.91 5.35
N ARG A 160 -20.01 2.64 4.94
CA ARG A 160 -19.20 1.59 5.56
C ARG A 160 -17.70 1.77 5.28
N MET A 161 -17.31 2.11 4.05
CA MET A 161 -15.91 2.43 3.70
C MET A 161 -15.37 3.56 4.57
N LYS A 162 -16.16 4.63 4.76
CA LYS A 162 -15.79 5.75 5.64
C LYS A 162 -15.66 5.30 7.10
N ASN A 163 -16.67 4.61 7.64
CA ASN A 163 -16.68 4.17 9.04
C ASN A 163 -15.59 3.14 9.35
N ALA A 164 -15.14 2.38 8.36
CA ALA A 164 -14.03 1.42 8.48
C ALA A 164 -12.66 2.04 8.14
N HIS A 165 -12.59 3.35 7.91
CA HIS A 165 -11.36 4.07 7.51
C HIS A 165 -10.66 3.45 6.28
N ARG A 166 -11.44 3.01 5.30
CA ARG A 166 -10.96 2.37 4.05
C ARG A 166 -10.94 3.31 2.85
N ALA A 167 -11.34 4.57 3.05
CA ALA A 167 -11.35 5.60 2.02
C ALA A 167 -10.96 6.96 2.58
N TRP A 168 -10.16 7.69 1.80
CA TRP A 168 -9.81 9.08 2.01
C TRP A 168 -10.61 9.97 1.06
N LEU A 169 -11.67 10.59 1.59
CA LEU A 169 -12.62 11.40 0.83
C LEU A 169 -12.31 12.89 0.92
N PHE A 170 -11.05 13.25 0.69
CA PHE A 170 -10.60 14.64 0.58
C PHE A 170 -9.75 14.83 -0.68
N ASN A 171 -9.80 16.02 -1.27
CA ASN A 171 -8.91 16.41 -2.37
C ASN A 171 -7.55 16.91 -1.85
N ARG A 172 -6.61 17.22 -2.76
CA ARG A 172 -5.29 17.77 -2.42
C ARG A 172 -5.31 19.11 -1.68
N ALA A 173 -6.42 19.86 -1.76
CA ALA A 173 -6.63 21.09 -1.00
C ALA A 173 -7.21 20.83 0.41
N GLY A 174 -7.34 19.57 0.81
CA GLY A 174 -7.90 19.18 2.11
C GLY A 174 -9.43 19.33 2.21
N GLN A 175 -10.12 19.58 1.10
CA GLN A 175 -11.58 19.73 1.07
C GLN A 175 -12.25 18.37 0.93
N SER A 176 -13.35 18.15 1.65
CA SER A 176 -14.12 16.92 1.53
C SER A 176 -14.71 16.77 0.13
N ILE A 177 -14.68 15.56 -0.41
CA ILE A 177 -15.24 15.21 -1.72
C ILE A 177 -16.28 14.10 -1.59
N PRO A 178 -17.30 14.06 -2.46
CA PRO A 178 -18.17 12.90 -2.55
C PRO A 178 -17.40 11.70 -3.13
N PRO A 179 -17.80 10.46 -2.82
CA PRO A 179 -17.14 9.28 -3.38
C PRO A 179 -17.14 9.23 -4.91
N SER A 180 -18.14 9.81 -5.57
CA SER A 180 -18.22 9.92 -7.03
C SER A 180 -17.13 10.79 -7.66
N ALA A 181 -16.41 11.58 -6.85
CA ALA A 181 -15.27 12.38 -7.30
C ALA A 181 -13.93 11.64 -7.16
N LEU A 182 -13.92 10.42 -6.57
CA LEU A 182 -12.74 9.56 -6.61
C LEU A 182 -12.48 9.09 -8.05
N PRO A 183 -11.21 8.96 -8.45
CA PRO A 183 -10.88 8.38 -9.74
C PRO A 183 -11.37 6.92 -9.79
N ASN A 184 -11.82 6.49 -10.97
CA ASN A 184 -12.31 5.12 -11.19
C ASN A 184 -11.20 4.13 -11.58
N GLU A 185 -9.98 4.61 -11.76
CA GLU A 185 -8.82 3.78 -12.09
C GLU A 185 -7.56 4.41 -11.51
N VAL A 186 -6.55 3.58 -11.25
CA VAL A 186 -5.24 4.00 -10.71
C VAL A 186 -4.57 5.04 -11.60
N GLY A 187 -4.77 4.96 -12.93
CA GLY A 187 -4.27 5.88 -13.95
C GLY A 187 -4.68 7.34 -13.81
N LYS A 188 -5.69 7.64 -12.99
CA LYS A 188 -6.31 8.97 -12.83
C LYS A 188 -6.11 9.59 -11.45
N LEU A 189 -5.26 9.00 -10.60
CA LEU A 189 -4.91 9.62 -9.33
C LEU A 189 -4.20 10.95 -9.59
N GLN A 190 -4.57 11.96 -8.80
CA GLN A 190 -3.90 13.26 -8.88
C GLN A 190 -2.57 13.23 -8.14
N ASP A 191 -1.73 14.22 -8.42
CA ASP A 191 -0.57 14.48 -7.60
C ASP A 191 -0.88 15.44 -6.46
N ASP A 192 -0.35 15.11 -5.29
CA ASP A 192 -0.35 15.93 -4.10
C ASP A 192 1.10 16.01 -3.57
N PRO A 193 1.83 17.11 -3.90
CA PRO A 193 3.21 17.30 -3.46
C PRO A 193 3.38 17.28 -1.93
N LEU A 194 2.34 17.62 -1.15
CA LEU A 194 2.37 17.55 0.31
C LEU A 194 2.46 16.12 0.80
N ARG A 195 1.99 15.13 0.01
CA ARG A 195 2.15 13.72 0.35
C ARG A 195 3.58 13.27 0.22
N THR A 196 4.30 13.78 -0.78
CA THR A 196 5.74 13.55 -0.90
C THR A 196 6.49 14.25 0.22
N LEU A 197 6.21 15.54 0.50
CA LEU A 197 6.86 16.29 1.57
C LEU A 197 6.66 15.62 2.94
N SER A 198 5.42 15.23 3.24
CA SER A 198 5.08 14.51 4.46
C SER A 198 5.80 13.17 4.57
N ALA A 199 5.96 12.42 3.46
CA ALA A 199 6.73 11.19 3.46
C ALA A 199 8.22 11.45 3.79
N TRP A 200 8.82 12.48 3.21
CA TRP A 200 10.21 12.86 3.52
C TRP A 200 10.39 13.32 4.96
N VAL A 201 9.43 14.08 5.50
CA VAL A 201 9.43 14.47 6.92
C VAL A 201 9.36 13.23 7.82
N ARG A 202 8.50 12.26 7.50
CA ARG A 202 8.40 10.98 8.24
C ARG A 202 9.69 10.17 8.17
N GLU A 203 10.27 10.07 6.97
CA GLU A 203 11.53 9.37 6.74
C GLU A 203 12.67 9.98 7.55
N ASN A 204 12.64 11.30 7.76
CA ASN A 204 13.58 12.05 8.57
C ASN A 204 13.17 12.23 10.05
N CYS A 205 12.32 11.35 10.60
CA CYS A 205 11.92 11.36 12.01
C CYS A 205 11.07 12.58 12.45
N GLY A 206 10.50 13.39 11.55
CA GLY A 206 9.64 14.52 11.96
C GLY A 206 8.38 14.07 12.70
N TYR A 207 7.83 12.91 12.31
CA TYR A 207 6.81 12.19 13.06
C TYR A 207 6.93 10.69 12.84
N VAL A 208 6.30 9.90 13.70
CA VAL A 208 6.47 8.45 13.81
C VAL A 208 5.17 7.72 13.55
N LYS A 209 5.12 7.01 12.43
CA LYS A 209 4.19 5.91 12.20
C LYS A 209 4.86 4.62 12.63
N CYS A 210 4.26 3.90 13.57
CA CYS A 210 4.77 2.61 14.01
C CYS A 210 3.81 1.54 13.47
N ASP A 211 4.37 0.56 12.75
CA ASP A 211 3.62 -0.60 12.34
C ASP A 211 3.33 -1.48 13.55
N PRO A 212 2.24 -2.26 13.55
CA PRO A 212 2.01 -3.27 14.57
C PRO A 212 3.22 -4.23 14.65
N PRO A 213 3.57 -4.74 15.85
CA PRO A 213 4.59 -5.78 15.97
C PRO A 213 4.32 -6.95 15.02
N GLY A 214 5.34 -7.36 14.26
CA GLY A 214 5.22 -8.46 13.30
C GLY A 214 4.64 -8.10 11.93
N ALA A 215 4.28 -6.83 11.68
CA ALA A 215 3.96 -6.36 10.34
C ALA A 215 5.18 -6.43 9.40
N ALA A 216 4.91 -6.70 8.12
CA ALA A 216 5.95 -6.69 7.10
C ALA A 216 6.53 -5.28 6.98
N LYS A 217 7.84 -5.14 7.20
CA LYS A 217 8.55 -3.88 7.07
C LYS A 217 8.43 -3.36 5.63
N SER A 218 8.19 -2.07 5.44
CA SER A 218 8.27 -1.41 4.13
C SER A 218 9.72 -1.36 3.62
N ASP A 219 9.90 -1.11 2.32
CA ASP A 219 11.25 -1.01 1.72
C ASP A 219 11.91 0.37 1.92
N ASP A 220 11.33 1.24 2.75
CA ASP A 220 11.88 2.55 3.08
C ASP A 220 13.02 2.40 4.11
N GLY A 221 14.09 1.70 3.67
CA GLY A 221 15.29 1.29 4.41
C GLY A 221 16.20 2.42 4.90
N GLN A 222 15.69 3.64 4.95
CA GLN A 222 16.34 4.85 5.47
C GLN A 222 15.40 5.65 6.36
N SER A 223 14.15 5.23 6.49
CA SER A 223 13.21 5.94 7.30
C SER A 223 13.52 5.68 8.76
N CYS A 224 13.16 6.66 9.57
CA CYS A 224 12.24 6.45 10.68
C CYS A 224 11.92 4.96 10.90
N ALA A 225 11.09 4.33 10.06
CA ALA A 225 10.41 3.05 10.25
C ALA A 225 11.24 1.77 10.57
N ASP A 226 12.56 1.66 10.30
CA ASP A 226 13.26 0.35 10.33
C ASP A 226 13.46 -0.32 11.71
N ARG A 227 13.16 0.40 12.78
CA ARG A 227 13.29 -0.01 14.20
C ARG A 227 11.96 0.11 14.94
N SER A 228 11.72 -0.70 15.97
CA SER A 228 10.58 -0.47 16.86
C SER A 228 10.69 0.91 17.53
N CYS A 229 9.56 1.53 17.91
CA CYS A 229 9.55 2.82 18.61
C CYS A 229 10.50 2.84 19.85
N GLU A 230 10.75 1.68 20.48
CA GLU A 230 11.67 1.48 21.62
C GLU A 230 13.15 1.40 21.19
N GLU A 231 13.46 0.67 20.11
CA GLU A 231 14.80 0.57 19.51
C GLU A 231 15.33 1.91 18.96
N LYS A 232 14.43 2.86 18.68
CA LYS A 232 14.73 4.17 18.09
C LYS A 232 15.10 5.22 19.12
N PHE A 233 14.40 5.25 20.24
CA PHE A 233 14.40 6.41 21.14
C PHE A 233 14.73 6.04 22.60
N GLY A 234 15.00 4.77 22.86
CA GLY A 234 15.17 4.27 24.23
C GLY A 234 13.88 4.42 25.04
N SER A 235 13.97 4.22 26.36
CA SER A 235 12.84 4.18 27.31
C SER A 235 11.95 5.45 27.39
N LYS A 236 12.23 6.51 26.62
CA LYS A 236 11.32 7.67 26.47
C LYS A 236 10.34 7.41 25.32
N LYS A 237 9.21 6.79 25.67
CA LYS A 237 8.05 6.50 24.82
C LYS A 237 7.59 7.73 24.01
N LEU A 238 8.09 7.91 22.78
CA LEU A 238 7.38 8.73 21.78
C LEU A 238 6.10 7.96 21.40
N PRO A 239 4.92 8.57 21.46
CA PRO A 239 3.68 7.87 21.18
C PRO A 239 3.58 7.59 19.67
N CYS A 240 3.42 6.33 19.29
CA CYS A 240 3.12 5.95 17.91
C CYS A 240 1.90 6.70 17.39
N ALA A 241 1.89 7.09 16.12
CA ALA A 241 0.64 7.50 15.49
C ALA A 241 -0.38 6.34 15.55
N ASN A 242 -1.60 6.62 16.02
CA ASN A 242 -2.73 5.69 15.99
C ASN A 242 -3.88 6.20 15.09
N ALA A 243 -3.72 7.40 14.51
CA ALA A 243 -4.64 7.96 13.55
C ALA A 243 -4.47 7.31 12.17
N TYR A 244 -5.60 7.08 11.48
CA TYR A 244 -5.60 6.71 10.07
C TYR A 244 -5.18 7.88 9.19
N PHE A 245 -4.59 7.57 8.04
CA PHE A 245 -4.18 8.56 7.03
C PHE A 245 -3.25 9.66 7.58
N ILE A 246 -2.43 9.33 8.56
CA ILE A 246 -1.64 10.31 9.31
C ILE A 246 -0.73 11.17 8.42
N GLU A 247 -0.21 10.60 7.35
CA GLU A 247 0.63 11.35 6.41
C GLU A 247 -0.19 12.36 5.59
N PHE A 248 -1.49 12.13 5.36
CA PHE A 248 -2.36 13.17 4.79
C PHE A 248 -2.60 14.31 5.79
N ALA A 249 -2.80 14.00 7.07
CA ALA A 249 -3.01 15.02 8.11
C ALA A 249 -1.76 15.90 8.30
N TRP A 250 -0.56 15.31 8.32
CA TRP A 250 0.70 16.06 8.34
C TRP A 250 0.93 16.83 7.04
N GLY A 251 0.61 16.25 5.88
CA GLY A 251 0.65 16.97 4.61
C GLY A 251 -0.23 18.22 4.62
N ALA A 252 -1.47 18.10 5.11
CA ALA A 252 -2.39 19.22 5.24
C ALA A 252 -1.86 20.31 6.17
N PHE A 253 -1.21 19.95 7.29
CA PHE A 253 -0.56 20.91 8.18
C PHE A 253 0.54 21.67 7.43
N LEU A 254 1.45 20.95 6.75
CA LEU A 254 2.57 21.56 6.04
C LEU A 254 2.14 22.52 4.93
N GLY A 255 0.96 22.31 4.33
CA GLY A 255 0.39 23.21 3.33
C GLY A 255 -0.49 24.34 3.91
N SER A 256 -0.73 24.35 5.22
CA SER A 256 -1.58 25.33 5.91
C SER A 256 -0.83 26.62 6.24
N ASP A 257 -1.57 27.70 6.49
CA ASP A 257 -0.96 28.97 6.92
C ASP A 257 -0.37 28.82 8.35
N GLU A 258 -0.89 27.89 9.16
CA GLU A 258 -0.42 27.57 10.51
C GLU A 258 0.99 26.96 10.55
N ALA A 259 1.43 26.27 9.50
CA ALA A 259 2.81 25.79 9.42
C ALA A 259 3.82 26.93 9.20
N ALA A 260 3.37 28.11 8.76
CA ALA A 260 4.21 29.29 8.51
C ALA A 260 5.39 29.03 7.55
N ILE A 261 5.18 28.23 6.50
CA ILE A 261 6.17 27.93 5.44
C ILE A 261 5.71 28.58 4.12
N PRO A 262 5.93 29.88 3.91
CA PRO A 262 5.38 30.58 2.74
C PRO A 262 5.86 29.98 1.41
N GLU A 263 7.07 29.44 1.35
CA GLU A 263 7.64 28.80 0.17
C GLU A 263 6.93 27.49 -0.22
N VAL A 264 6.17 26.86 0.68
CA VAL A 264 5.46 25.61 0.39
C VAL A 264 4.44 25.81 -0.73
N LYS A 265 3.79 26.98 -0.82
CA LYS A 265 2.80 27.29 -1.86
C LYS A 265 3.41 27.18 -3.27
N ALA A 266 4.64 27.67 -3.45
CA ALA A 266 5.35 27.55 -4.72
C ALA A 266 5.72 26.10 -5.07
N ALA A 267 5.86 25.23 -4.07
CA ALA A 267 6.04 23.78 -4.25
C ALA A 267 4.73 23.07 -4.61
N LEU A 268 3.57 23.54 -4.13
CA LEU A 268 2.24 23.02 -4.51
C LEU A 268 1.90 23.26 -5.98
N ASP A 269 2.35 24.38 -6.54
CA ASP A 269 2.16 24.71 -7.96
C ASP A 269 2.95 23.78 -8.90
N ALA A 270 3.87 22.96 -8.37
CA ALA A 270 4.65 21.98 -9.13
C ALA A 270 4.02 20.59 -9.16
N ALA A 271 2.71 20.46 -8.96
CA ALA A 271 2.02 19.18 -9.06
C ALA A 271 2.17 18.58 -10.47
N CYS A 272 2.60 17.34 -10.55
CA CYS A 272 2.85 16.62 -11.80
C CYS A 272 1.65 15.76 -12.17
N SER A 273 1.02 16.05 -13.29
CA SER A 273 -0.10 15.24 -13.76
C SER A 273 0.31 13.79 -13.94
N GLN A 274 -0.55 12.86 -13.55
CA GLN A 274 -0.32 11.44 -13.81
C GLN A 274 -0.28 11.19 -15.32
N GLN A 275 0.78 10.54 -15.78
CA GLN A 275 1.06 10.18 -17.15
C GLN A 275 1.83 8.86 -17.13
N ASN A 276 1.70 8.03 -18.16
CA ASN A 276 2.45 6.79 -18.33
C ASN A 276 3.22 6.82 -19.67
N PRO A 277 4.56 6.96 -19.67
CA PRO A 277 5.42 7.15 -18.51
C PRO A 277 5.22 8.53 -17.86
N MET A 278 5.66 8.68 -16.61
CA MET A 278 5.59 9.97 -15.90
C MET A 278 6.47 11.03 -16.57
N ASN A 279 6.26 12.31 -16.26
CA ASN A 279 7.07 13.40 -16.81
C ASN A 279 8.30 13.68 -15.93
N GLN A 280 9.50 13.26 -16.37
CA GLN A 280 10.74 13.43 -15.60
C GLN A 280 11.05 14.89 -15.27
N GLN A 281 10.92 15.79 -16.25
CA GLN A 281 11.21 17.21 -16.04
C GLN A 281 10.31 17.84 -14.97
N CYS A 282 9.04 17.46 -14.96
CA CYS A 282 8.12 17.88 -13.91
C CYS A 282 8.56 17.33 -12.54
N LEU A 283 8.85 16.03 -12.46
CA LEU A 283 9.29 15.38 -11.21
C LEU A 283 10.57 16.01 -10.65
N ASP A 284 11.54 16.33 -11.51
CA ASP A 284 12.78 17.02 -11.11
C ASP A 284 12.49 18.42 -10.57
N THR A 285 11.62 19.18 -11.25
CA THR A 285 11.21 20.52 -10.81
C THR A 285 10.49 20.46 -9.45
N GLN A 286 9.62 19.47 -9.26
CA GLN A 286 8.94 19.24 -7.99
C GLN A 286 9.95 18.84 -6.90
N TYR A 287 10.87 17.92 -7.19
CA TYR A 287 11.91 17.49 -6.26
C TYR A 287 12.71 18.68 -5.74
N ASP A 288 13.21 19.55 -6.63
CA ASP A 288 14.05 20.69 -6.25
C ASP A 288 13.27 21.69 -5.37
N LYS A 289 11.99 21.93 -5.67
CA LYS A 289 11.11 22.79 -4.87
C LYS A 289 10.82 22.21 -3.49
N LEU A 290 10.50 20.91 -3.41
CA LEU A 290 10.23 20.23 -2.15
C LEU A 290 11.49 20.13 -1.29
N LEU A 291 12.65 19.87 -1.90
CA LEU A 291 13.92 19.78 -1.20
C LEU A 291 14.27 21.11 -0.53
N LYS A 292 14.02 22.23 -1.21
CA LYS A 292 14.25 23.58 -0.68
C LYS A 292 13.44 23.86 0.60
N VAL A 293 12.23 23.32 0.72
CA VAL A 293 11.34 23.58 1.87
C VAL A 293 11.44 22.52 2.97
N LEU A 294 12.08 21.38 2.71
CA LEU A 294 12.18 20.27 3.66
C LEU A 294 12.76 20.67 5.04
N PRO A 295 13.82 21.49 5.16
CA PRO A 295 14.31 21.94 6.46
C PRO A 295 13.27 22.74 7.27
N ALA A 296 12.52 23.64 6.61
CA ALA A 296 11.45 24.40 7.26
C ALA A 296 10.27 23.50 7.65
N ALA A 297 9.93 22.52 6.82
CA ALA A 297 8.92 21.51 7.13
C ALA A 297 9.27 20.67 8.37
N MET A 298 10.54 20.27 8.50
CA MET A 298 11.05 19.58 9.69
C MET A 298 10.93 20.44 10.94
N GLN A 299 11.30 21.73 10.85
CA GLN A 299 11.18 22.68 11.97
C GLN A 299 9.72 22.89 12.38
N ALA A 300 8.81 23.11 11.43
CA ALA A 300 7.40 23.33 11.69
C ALA A 300 6.74 22.10 12.34
N THR A 301 7.08 20.89 11.87
CA THR A 301 6.54 19.63 12.40
C THR A 301 6.89 19.41 13.87
N ALA A 302 8.04 19.90 14.34
CA ALA A 302 8.48 19.73 15.73
C ALA A 302 7.73 20.62 16.73
N ALA A 303 7.00 21.65 16.28
CA ALA A 303 6.23 22.54 17.14
C ALA A 303 5.09 21.80 17.86
N LEU A 304 4.75 22.22 19.08
CA LEU A 304 3.66 21.60 19.85
C LEU A 304 2.29 21.97 19.25
N GLU A 305 2.20 23.16 18.68
CA GLU A 305 1.04 23.67 17.96
C GLU A 305 0.73 22.81 16.74
N ALA A 306 1.77 22.32 16.04
CA ALA A 306 1.63 21.40 14.92
C ALA A 306 0.97 20.09 15.36
N LYS A 307 1.42 19.51 16.50
CA LYS A 307 0.79 18.33 17.09
C LYS A 307 -0.70 18.56 17.34
N THR A 308 -1.05 19.63 18.03
CA THR A 308 -2.46 19.93 18.37
C THR A 308 -3.31 20.12 17.12
N TRP A 309 -2.79 20.81 16.10
CA TRP A 309 -3.49 21.02 14.84
C TRP A 309 -3.76 19.70 14.12
N VAL A 310 -2.74 18.84 14.00
CA VAL A 310 -2.85 17.54 13.32
C VAL A 310 -3.77 16.58 14.09
N GLU A 311 -3.75 16.58 15.42
CA GLU A 311 -4.67 15.78 16.24
C GLU A 311 -6.14 16.16 15.97
N GLY A 312 -6.42 17.47 15.82
CA GLY A 312 -7.74 17.97 15.44
C GLY A 312 -8.16 17.50 14.05
N LYS A 313 -7.31 17.71 13.04
CA LYS A 313 -7.62 17.31 11.66
C LYS A 313 -7.76 15.82 11.47
N ALA A 314 -6.86 15.03 12.04
CA ALA A 314 -6.92 13.58 11.97
C ALA A 314 -8.22 13.05 12.60
N SER A 315 -8.71 13.68 13.67
CA SER A 315 -9.98 13.33 14.30
C SER A 315 -11.18 13.67 13.40
N ASP A 316 -11.19 14.84 12.76
CA ASP A 316 -12.27 15.26 11.84
C ASP A 316 -12.35 14.37 10.59
N GLN A 317 -11.19 14.03 10.02
CA GLN A 317 -11.09 13.25 8.79
C GLN A 317 -11.38 11.77 8.99
N THR A 318 -11.26 11.28 10.22
CA THR A 318 -11.56 9.90 10.60
C THR A 318 -12.91 9.74 11.31
N ALA A 319 -13.65 10.82 11.59
CA ALA A 319 -14.93 10.75 12.28
C ALA A 319 -16.00 9.93 11.50
N GLY A 320 -16.13 8.64 11.87
CA GLY A 320 -17.24 7.77 11.55
C GLY A 320 -18.31 7.80 12.65
N LYS A 321 -19.58 7.53 12.31
CA LYS A 321 -20.64 7.36 13.33
C LYS A 321 -20.47 6.00 14.03
N GLY A 322 -19.54 5.88 14.99
CA GLY A 322 -19.35 4.62 15.71
C GLY A 322 -18.33 4.67 16.85
N LYS A 323 -18.83 4.48 18.07
CA LYS A 323 -18.14 4.29 19.37
C LYS A 323 -17.15 5.39 19.79
N LYS A 324 -17.64 6.29 20.65
CA LYS A 324 -16.84 7.08 21.60
C LYS A 324 -16.10 6.15 22.57
N GLY A 325 -14.93 5.65 22.17
CA GLY A 325 -13.89 5.20 23.08
C GLY A 325 -12.93 6.35 23.32
N SER A 326 -12.65 6.66 24.58
CA SER A 326 -11.70 7.71 25.00
C SER A 326 -10.25 7.26 24.75
N THR A 327 -9.87 7.03 23.51
CA THR A 327 -8.46 6.89 23.11
C THR A 327 -7.99 8.23 22.58
N THR A 328 -6.99 8.82 23.24
CA THR A 328 -6.32 10.02 22.77
C THR A 328 -5.75 9.77 21.37
N THR A 329 -6.12 10.61 20.41
CA THR A 329 -5.53 10.62 19.06
C THR A 329 -4.06 10.96 19.19
N SER A 330 -3.18 10.05 18.79
CA SER A 330 -1.74 10.28 18.69
C SER A 330 -1.37 10.39 17.22
N VAL A 331 -0.58 11.41 16.91
CA VAL A 331 -0.14 11.77 15.56
C VAL A 331 1.33 11.44 15.30
N GLY A 332 1.99 10.76 16.25
CA GLY A 332 3.39 10.38 16.09
C GLY A 332 4.38 11.54 16.27
N HIS A 333 3.94 12.68 16.81
CA HIS A 333 4.74 13.91 16.89
C HIS A 333 6.12 13.67 17.52
N ASN A 334 7.17 14.17 16.88
CA ASN A 334 8.52 14.21 17.43
C ASN A 334 8.96 15.67 17.64
N PRO A 335 9.15 16.13 18.89
CA PRO A 335 9.57 17.51 19.16
C PRO A 335 11.06 17.76 18.88
N LYS A 336 11.84 16.74 18.53
CA LYS A 336 13.27 16.88 18.25
C LYS A 336 13.51 17.11 16.77
N VAL A 337 13.89 18.33 16.43
CA VAL A 337 14.34 18.69 15.07
C VAL A 337 15.68 18.01 14.80
N GLN A 338 15.76 17.34 13.65
CA GLN A 338 17.00 16.78 13.10
C GLN A 338 17.24 17.42 11.73
N GLN A 339 18.51 17.52 11.32
CA GLN A 339 18.77 17.92 9.94
C GLN A 339 18.32 16.80 8.99
N PRO A 340 17.46 17.09 8.00
CA PRO A 340 16.99 16.06 7.09
C PRO A 340 18.14 15.57 6.19
N LEU A 341 18.19 14.27 5.98
CA LEU A 341 18.97 13.64 4.94
C LEU A 341 18.39 13.98 3.56
N LEU A 342 19.25 13.96 2.54
CA LEU A 342 18.85 14.17 1.16
C LEU A 342 17.94 13.02 0.71
N PRO A 343 16.67 13.27 0.33
CA PRO A 343 15.79 12.23 -0.19
C PRO A 343 16.31 11.69 -1.53
N PRO A 344 16.07 10.41 -1.86
CA PRO A 344 16.51 9.84 -3.13
C PRO A 344 15.88 10.61 -4.29
N LYS A 345 16.71 10.96 -5.28
CA LYS A 345 16.25 11.49 -6.57
C LYS A 345 16.10 10.32 -7.52
N CYS A 346 14.92 10.18 -8.12
CA CYS A 346 14.60 9.01 -8.93
C CYS A 346 14.35 9.41 -10.38
N SER A 347 14.85 8.58 -11.29
CA SER A 347 14.68 8.75 -12.73
C SER A 347 13.72 7.68 -13.26
N ILE A 348 12.83 8.07 -14.15
CA ILE A 348 11.93 7.14 -14.85
C ILE A 348 12.76 6.26 -15.77
N GLY A 349 12.56 4.96 -15.68
CA GLY A 349 13.23 3.97 -16.54
C GLY A 349 14.64 3.59 -16.12
N ASP A 350 15.28 4.32 -15.21
CA ASP A 350 16.58 3.93 -14.67
C ASP A 350 16.44 2.91 -13.54
N ALA A 351 17.22 1.84 -13.62
CA ALA A 351 17.45 0.95 -12.50
C ALA A 351 18.36 1.64 -11.47
N GLN A 352 17.86 1.87 -10.25
CA GLN A 352 18.70 2.24 -9.09
C GLN A 352 19.12 1.03 -8.29
#